data_AF-W6R7T4-F1
#
_entry.id   AF-W6R7T4-F1
#
_cell.length_a   1.000
_cell.length_b   1.000
_cell.length_c   1.000
_cell.angle_alpha   90.00
_cell.angle_beta   90.00
_cell.angle_gamma   90.00
#
_symmetry.space_group_name_H-M   'P 1'
#
loop_
_entity.id
_entity.type
_entity.pdbx_description
1 polymer ?
#
loop_
_entity_poly.entity_id
_entity_poly.type
_entity_poly.pdbx_seq_one_letter_code
_entity_poly.pdbx_strand_id
1 'polypeptide(L)'
;MLPRSAFRAQLSVSISLCSNGGRRLFSATASAHSQNLPDSAPINPRWLTMTKRRIGKCLMFGMKPAQVDEGGKILQQLAKEWRELIAGSEGFLTDKKRRSLFRHSVVWGEQSDCCGLGYYGHVNNVTYVRYAETARVNWTRNMGNYIDPANKKAWINMLCNTGIGLILKSIKMDYKFPMESPDKITVYQKLLPDPSGHLASQSAFRFEVMIMSEAHQRPAARCFEDTVVYDYGKNRKTENIPPFMMKQFEIMWEQQEQEKKHWRRKIAEIDNRVRNLELESWDRVDAVEDNGSASQ
;
A
#
# COMPACT_ATOMS: atom_id res chain seq x y z
N MET A 1 5.88 68.93 29.74
CA MET A 1 6.42 69.43 28.46
C MET A 1 6.35 68.31 27.43
N LEU A 2 5.70 68.58 26.29
CA LEU A 2 5.53 67.72 25.09
C LEU A 2 6.88 67.26 24.47
N PRO A 3 6.94 66.37 23.45
CA PRO A 3 6.05 65.24 23.05
C PRO A 3 6.82 63.96 22.61
N ARG A 4 6.10 62.86 22.36
CA ARG A 4 6.52 61.77 21.45
C ARG A 4 5.79 61.93 20.12
N SER A 5 6.54 62.06 19.04
CA SER A 5 6.05 62.14 17.66
C SER A 5 5.79 60.75 17.06
N ALA A 6 4.78 60.73 16.20
CA ALA A 6 4.30 59.62 15.39
C ALA A 6 5.36 58.99 14.47
N PHE A 7 5.16 57.73 14.08
CA PHE A 7 5.09 57.38 12.66
C PHE A 7 4.30 56.07 12.48
N ARG A 8 3.24 56.18 11.68
CA ARG A 8 2.36 55.13 11.20
C ARG A 8 2.98 54.59 9.92
N ALA A 9 3.29 53.30 9.85
CA ALA A 9 3.68 52.63 8.61
C ALA A 9 2.66 51.54 8.31
N GLN A 10 1.79 51.82 7.34
CA GLN A 10 0.98 50.82 6.65
C GLN A 10 1.91 49.99 5.77
N LEU A 11 1.82 48.66 5.88
CA LEU A 11 2.30 47.76 4.84
C LEU A 11 1.10 47.01 4.28
N SER A 12 0.63 47.55 3.16
CA SER A 12 -0.23 46.90 2.18
C SER A 12 0.48 45.67 1.60
N VAL A 13 -0.11 44.48 1.77
CA VAL A 13 0.24 43.32 0.96
C VAL A 13 -0.96 42.96 0.10
N SER A 14 -0.76 43.18 -1.19
CA SER A 14 -1.72 42.95 -2.26
C SER A 14 -2.12 41.47 -2.36
N ILE A 15 -3.43 41.21 -2.27
CA ILE A 15 -4.01 39.91 -2.62
C ILE A 15 -4.09 39.86 -4.16
N SER A 16 -3.15 39.14 -4.78
CA SER A 16 -3.32 38.74 -6.18
C SER A 16 -4.34 37.62 -6.27
N LEU A 17 -5.55 37.94 -6.75
CA LEU A 17 -6.49 36.97 -7.28
C LEU A 17 -5.92 36.39 -8.59
N CYS A 18 -5.29 35.21 -8.52
CA CYS A 18 -5.10 34.38 -9.70
C CYS A 18 -6.32 33.48 -9.87
N SER A 19 -7.30 33.98 -10.63
CA SER A 19 -8.35 33.18 -11.26
C SER A 19 -7.79 32.41 -12.47
N ASN A 20 -8.38 31.25 -12.74
CA ASN A 20 -8.21 30.35 -13.88
C ASN A 20 -6.92 29.48 -13.96
N GLY A 21 -7.00 28.32 -13.33
CA GLY A 21 -6.30 27.10 -13.75
C GLY A 21 -7.29 25.95 -13.84
N GLY A 22 -7.65 25.53 -15.05
CA GLY A 22 -8.69 24.55 -15.33
C GLY A 22 -8.57 23.24 -14.54
N ARG A 23 -9.71 22.73 -14.07
CA ARG A 23 -9.86 21.37 -13.54
C ARG A 23 -9.33 20.38 -14.59
N ARG A 24 -8.12 19.85 -14.40
CA ARG A 24 -7.70 18.61 -15.07
C ARG A 24 -8.47 17.45 -14.44
N LEU A 25 -9.65 17.19 -15.01
CA LEU A 25 -10.30 15.89 -14.87
C LEU A 25 -9.38 14.88 -15.57
N PHE A 26 -8.69 14.05 -14.79
CA PHE A 26 -8.04 12.86 -15.33
C PHE A 26 -9.14 11.91 -15.81
N SER A 27 -9.51 12.04 -17.09
CA SER A 27 -10.34 11.07 -17.78
C SER A 27 -9.51 9.83 -18.04
N ALA A 28 -9.76 8.76 -17.28
CA ALA A 28 -9.28 7.43 -17.60
C ALA A 28 -10.36 6.75 -18.43
N THR A 29 -10.27 6.85 -19.75
CA THR A 29 -11.04 6.03 -20.67
C THR A 29 -10.58 4.58 -20.51
N ALA A 30 -11.42 3.76 -19.89
CA ALA A 30 -11.24 2.31 -19.88
C ALA A 30 -11.65 1.77 -21.25
N SER A 31 -10.68 1.55 -22.13
CA SER A 31 -10.92 0.76 -23.35
C SER A 31 -10.96 -0.71 -22.95
N ALA A 32 -12.13 -1.32 -23.07
CA ALA A 32 -12.32 -2.75 -22.93
C ALA A 32 -11.77 -3.44 -24.19
N HIS A 33 -10.55 -3.94 -24.13
CA HIS A 33 -10.06 -4.96 -25.04
C HIS A 33 -9.14 -5.91 -24.27
N SER A 34 -9.58 -7.17 -24.20
CA SER A 34 -8.81 -8.30 -23.68
C SER A 34 -7.63 -8.53 -24.61
N GLN A 35 -6.48 -7.95 -24.28
CA GLN A 35 -5.19 -8.33 -24.85
C GLN A 35 -4.31 -8.82 -23.70
N ASN A 36 -3.68 -9.97 -23.91
CA ASN A 36 -2.73 -10.59 -23.00
C ASN A 36 -1.73 -9.53 -22.51
N LEU A 37 -1.92 -9.08 -21.27
CA LEU A 37 -1.00 -8.16 -20.61
C LEU A 37 0.35 -8.87 -20.47
N PRO A 38 1.48 -8.23 -20.79
CA PRO A 38 2.78 -8.79 -20.46
C PRO A 38 2.85 -9.04 -18.96
N ASP A 39 3.52 -10.12 -18.55
CA ASP A 39 3.76 -10.53 -17.16
C ASP A 39 4.41 -9.43 -16.28
N SER A 40 4.72 -8.25 -16.82
CA SER A 40 5.31 -7.10 -16.14
C SER A 40 4.34 -5.94 -15.86
N ALA A 41 3.15 -5.90 -16.48
CA ALA A 41 2.24 -4.77 -16.30
C ALA A 41 1.74 -4.69 -14.83
N PRO A 42 1.65 -3.48 -14.24
CA PRO A 42 1.06 -3.31 -12.92
C PRO A 42 -0.44 -3.61 -12.99
N ILE A 43 -0.95 -4.34 -11.99
CA ILE A 43 -2.38 -4.59 -11.87
C ILE A 43 -3.10 -3.25 -11.69
N ASN A 44 -4.27 -3.11 -12.31
CA ASN A 44 -5.09 -1.92 -12.17
C ASN A 44 -5.33 -1.63 -10.68
N PRO A 45 -4.97 -0.43 -10.16
CA PRO A 45 -5.15 -0.10 -8.74
C PRO A 45 -6.61 -0.17 -8.25
N ARG A 46 -7.57 -0.13 -9.19
CA ARG A 46 -9.01 -0.27 -8.92
C ARG A 46 -9.54 -1.68 -9.15
N TRP A 47 -8.68 -2.66 -9.44
CA TRP A 47 -9.06 -4.03 -9.78
C TRP A 47 -10.07 -4.61 -8.78
N LEU A 48 -9.76 -4.61 -7.48
CA LEU A 48 -10.66 -5.15 -6.45
C LEU A 48 -12.07 -4.52 -6.51
N THR A 49 -12.13 -3.19 -6.61
CA THR A 49 -13.40 -2.45 -6.70
C THR A 49 -14.14 -2.75 -7.99
N MET A 50 -13.42 -2.83 -9.12
CA MET A 50 -14.01 -3.14 -10.42
C MET A 50 -14.53 -4.57 -10.47
N THR A 51 -13.79 -5.54 -9.94
CA THR A 51 -14.20 -6.95 -9.88
C THR A 51 -15.47 -7.12 -9.04
N LYS A 52 -15.56 -6.47 -7.88
CA LYS A 52 -16.82 -6.46 -7.09
C LYS A 52 -17.99 -5.84 -7.86
N ARG A 53 -17.74 -4.74 -8.59
CA ARG A 53 -18.76 -4.09 -9.41
C ARG A 53 -19.22 -4.99 -10.57
N ARG A 54 -18.31 -5.69 -11.22
CA ARG A 54 -18.60 -6.65 -12.30
C ARG A 54 -19.55 -7.75 -11.80
N ILE A 55 -19.24 -8.36 -10.66
CA ILE A 55 -20.12 -9.35 -10.02
C ILE A 55 -21.48 -8.74 -9.65
N GLY A 56 -21.48 -7.51 -9.10
CA GLY A 56 -22.71 -6.78 -8.79
C GLY A 56 -23.60 -6.53 -10.02
N LYS A 57 -23.00 -6.24 -11.18
CA LYS A 57 -23.73 -6.12 -12.45
C LYS A 57 -24.36 -7.46 -12.86
N CYS A 58 -23.63 -8.57 -12.74
CA CYS A 58 -24.19 -9.89 -13.04
C CYS A 58 -25.44 -10.18 -12.17
N LEU A 59 -25.39 -9.84 -10.87
CA LEU A 59 -26.53 -9.98 -9.96
C LEU A 59 -27.77 -9.18 -10.42
N MET A 60 -27.58 -7.95 -10.91
CA MET A 60 -28.67 -7.07 -11.37
C MET A 60 -29.39 -7.58 -12.63
N PHE A 61 -28.77 -8.45 -13.42
CA PHE A 61 -29.36 -9.01 -14.66
C PHE A 61 -29.99 -10.39 -14.46
N GLY A 62 -30.16 -10.83 -13.21
CA GLY A 62 -30.76 -12.11 -12.87
C GLY A 62 -29.81 -13.29 -13.12
N MET A 63 -29.14 -13.72 -12.04
CA MET A 63 -28.31 -14.93 -12.06
C MET A 63 -29.11 -16.17 -11.65
N LYS A 64 -28.82 -17.31 -12.29
CA LYS A 64 -29.34 -18.62 -11.89
C LYS A 64 -28.79 -19.01 -10.51
N PRO A 65 -29.46 -19.89 -9.73
CA PRO A 65 -28.99 -20.28 -8.40
C PRO A 65 -27.53 -20.75 -8.32
N ALA A 66 -27.07 -21.53 -9.30
CA ALA A 66 -25.67 -21.99 -9.36
C ALA A 66 -24.67 -20.84 -9.58
N GLN A 67 -25.06 -19.81 -10.36
CA GLN A 67 -24.23 -18.63 -10.61
C GLN A 67 -24.19 -17.70 -9.39
N VAL A 68 -25.29 -17.60 -8.65
CA VAL A 68 -25.34 -16.88 -7.37
C VAL A 68 -24.38 -17.52 -6.36
N ASP A 69 -24.37 -18.85 -6.25
CA ASP A 69 -23.43 -19.58 -5.40
C ASP A 69 -21.97 -19.31 -5.82
N GLU A 70 -21.66 -19.38 -7.11
CA GLU A 70 -20.33 -19.09 -7.63
C GLU A 70 -19.89 -17.63 -7.40
N GLY A 71 -20.76 -16.67 -7.67
CA GLY A 71 -20.53 -15.26 -7.36
C GLY A 71 -20.30 -15.03 -5.86
N GLY A 72 -21.05 -15.74 -5.01
CA GLY A 72 -20.86 -15.75 -3.56
C GLY A 72 -19.49 -16.27 -3.14
N LYS A 73 -19.02 -17.37 -3.75
CA LYS A 73 -17.67 -17.92 -3.51
C LYS A 73 -16.58 -16.93 -3.89
N ILE A 74 -16.70 -16.27 -5.05
CA ILE A 74 -15.73 -15.26 -5.49
C ILE A 74 -15.73 -14.08 -4.51
N LEU A 75 -16.89 -13.54 -4.13
CA LEU A 75 -16.99 -12.44 -3.17
C LEU A 75 -16.42 -12.81 -1.79
N GLN A 76 -16.64 -14.04 -1.33
CA GLN A 76 -16.06 -14.53 -0.08
C GLN A 76 -14.53 -14.59 -0.17
N GLN A 77 -13.98 -15.07 -1.28
CA GLN A 77 -12.54 -15.09 -1.53
C GLN A 77 -11.98 -13.66 -1.53
N LEU A 78 -12.60 -12.74 -2.28
CA LEU A 78 -12.20 -11.32 -2.29
C LEU A 78 -12.26 -10.71 -0.89
N ALA A 79 -13.27 -11.01 -0.08
CA ALA A 79 -13.39 -10.47 1.27
C ALA A 79 -12.29 -10.98 2.23
N LYS A 80 -11.85 -12.23 2.06
CA LYS A 80 -10.84 -12.87 2.91
C LYS A 80 -9.40 -12.52 2.48
N GLU A 81 -9.13 -12.60 1.19
CA GLU A 81 -7.77 -12.58 0.60
C GLU A 81 -7.41 -11.23 -0.05
N TRP A 82 -8.23 -10.17 0.09
CA TRP A 82 -7.97 -8.91 -0.63
C TRP A 82 -6.58 -8.32 -0.38
N ARG A 83 -6.02 -8.50 0.84
CA ARG A 83 -4.71 -7.95 1.20
C ARG A 83 -3.62 -8.62 0.39
N GLU A 84 -3.69 -9.94 0.35
CA GLU A 84 -2.77 -10.80 -0.35
C GLU A 84 -2.91 -10.65 -1.86
N LEU A 85 -4.13 -10.53 -2.37
CA LEU A 85 -4.37 -10.22 -3.79
C LEU A 85 -3.77 -8.87 -4.18
N ILE A 86 -3.92 -7.81 -3.38
CA ILE A 86 -3.37 -6.49 -3.69
C ILE A 86 -1.85 -6.44 -3.49
N ALA A 87 -1.37 -6.73 -2.28
CA ALA A 87 0.05 -6.58 -1.94
C ALA A 87 0.90 -7.73 -2.50
N GLY A 88 0.42 -8.97 -2.39
CA GLY A 88 1.15 -10.15 -2.86
C GLY A 88 1.36 -10.16 -4.36
N SER A 89 0.40 -9.68 -5.16
CA SER A 89 0.54 -9.58 -6.62
C SER A 89 1.56 -8.54 -7.09
N GLU A 90 2.05 -7.70 -6.18
CA GLU A 90 3.17 -6.77 -6.38
C GLU A 90 4.48 -7.26 -5.75
N GLY A 91 4.48 -8.48 -5.21
CA GLY A 91 5.64 -9.14 -4.60
C GLY A 91 5.87 -8.78 -3.13
N PHE A 92 4.89 -8.21 -2.43
CA PHE A 92 5.01 -8.04 -0.97
C PHE A 92 4.77 -9.38 -0.27
N LEU A 93 5.60 -9.70 0.73
CA LEU A 93 5.44 -10.92 1.51
C LEU A 93 4.37 -10.72 2.59
N THR A 94 3.23 -11.38 2.43
CA THR A 94 2.01 -11.12 3.24
C THR A 94 1.81 -12.10 4.40
N ASP A 95 2.69 -13.10 4.55
CA ASP A 95 2.63 -14.07 5.66
C ASP A 95 2.65 -13.39 7.04
N LYS A 96 1.97 -13.99 8.02
CA LYS A 96 1.86 -13.53 9.40
C LYS A 96 3.21 -13.29 10.07
N LYS A 97 4.23 -14.08 9.73
CA LYS A 97 5.59 -13.93 10.27
C LYS A 97 6.39 -12.82 9.58
N ARG A 98 5.96 -12.35 8.41
CA ARG A 98 6.66 -11.36 7.59
C ARG A 98 6.01 -9.98 7.60
N ARG A 99 4.69 -9.91 7.75
CA ARG A 99 3.96 -8.64 7.88
C ARG A 99 4.42 -7.87 9.11
N SER A 100 4.56 -6.56 8.97
CA SER A 100 5.19 -5.73 10.02
C SER A 100 4.21 -5.03 10.92
N LEU A 101 3.11 -4.54 10.37
CA LEU A 101 1.96 -4.08 11.14
C LEU A 101 0.73 -4.74 10.57
N PHE A 102 -0.11 -5.27 11.45
CA PHE A 102 -1.36 -5.91 11.06
C PHE A 102 -2.51 -5.29 11.83
N ARG A 103 -3.45 -4.70 11.08
CA ARG A 103 -4.68 -4.10 11.61
C ARG A 103 -4.43 -3.16 12.79
N HIS A 104 -3.36 -2.37 12.71
CA HIS A 104 -3.05 -1.34 13.69
C HIS A 104 -4.12 -0.26 13.64
N SER A 105 -4.68 0.10 14.79
CA SER A 105 -5.78 1.05 14.87
C SER A 105 -5.30 2.46 14.59
N VAL A 106 -5.99 3.16 13.68
CA VAL A 106 -5.79 4.58 13.43
C VAL A 106 -6.65 5.34 14.43
N VAL A 107 -6.00 6.00 15.39
CA VAL A 107 -6.67 6.70 16.49
C VAL A 107 -6.87 8.17 16.18
N TRP A 108 -7.88 8.79 16.78
CA TRP A 108 -8.26 10.17 16.49
C TRP A 108 -7.10 11.17 16.68
N GLY A 109 -6.23 10.95 17.67
CA GLY A 109 -5.06 11.81 17.94
C GLY A 109 -3.97 11.80 16.85
N GLU A 110 -4.08 10.93 15.85
CA GLU A 110 -3.18 10.90 14.68
C GLU A 110 -3.67 11.79 13.53
N GLN A 111 -4.88 12.34 13.65
CA GLN A 111 -5.44 13.28 12.69
C GLN A 111 -4.85 14.68 12.88
N SER A 112 -4.69 15.40 11.78
CA SER A 112 -4.47 16.84 11.85
C SER A 112 -5.81 17.50 12.14
N ASP A 113 -5.85 18.40 13.12
CA ASP A 113 -7.06 19.15 13.44
C ASP A 113 -7.41 20.11 12.30
N CYS A 114 -8.65 20.02 11.83
CA CYS A 114 -9.30 21.03 11.00
C CYS A 114 -10.63 21.43 11.65
N CYS A 115 -10.64 21.66 12.97
CA CYS A 115 -11.72 22.35 13.66
C CYS A 115 -11.74 23.84 13.27
N GLY A 116 -12.22 24.10 12.06
CA GLY A 116 -12.54 25.43 11.54
C GLY A 116 -13.19 25.28 10.18
N LEU A 117 -14.50 25.56 10.09
CA LEU A 117 -15.29 25.61 8.84
C LEU A 117 -15.61 24.27 8.14
N GLY A 118 -15.94 23.22 8.90
CA GLY A 118 -16.62 22.04 8.34
C GLY A 118 -15.75 21.07 7.53
N TYR A 119 -14.43 21.14 7.67
CA TYR A 119 -13.51 20.15 7.10
C TYR A 119 -13.31 18.99 8.08
N TYR A 120 -13.75 17.80 7.66
CA TYR A 120 -13.41 16.55 8.35
C TYR A 120 -11.88 16.38 8.38
N GLY A 121 -11.31 16.18 9.55
CA GLY A 121 -9.87 15.99 9.73
C GLY A 121 -9.41 14.64 9.17
N HIS A 122 -8.25 14.61 8.54
CA HIS A 122 -7.61 13.38 8.04
C HIS A 122 -6.33 13.09 8.82
N VAL A 123 -5.82 11.86 8.72
CA VAL A 123 -4.53 11.46 9.30
C VAL A 123 -3.45 12.43 8.84
N ASN A 124 -2.69 12.96 9.80
CA ASN A 124 -1.59 13.88 9.52
C ASN A 124 -0.53 13.19 8.64
N ASN A 125 0.02 13.92 7.68
CA ASN A 125 0.98 13.36 6.73
C ASN A 125 2.22 12.76 7.41
N VAL A 126 2.74 13.37 8.48
CA VAL A 126 3.89 12.87 9.25
C VAL A 126 3.58 11.55 9.97
N THR A 127 2.31 11.29 10.31
CA THR A 127 1.91 10.02 10.95
C THR A 127 2.23 8.82 10.06
N TYR A 128 2.10 8.95 8.74
CA TYR A 128 2.46 7.87 7.81
C TYR A 128 3.94 7.48 7.89
N VAL A 129 4.83 8.44 8.17
CA VAL A 129 6.26 8.18 8.41
C VAL A 129 6.45 7.36 9.69
N ARG A 130 5.68 7.67 10.75
CA ARG A 130 5.71 6.89 12.00
C ARG A 130 5.22 5.46 11.81
N TYR A 131 4.20 5.25 10.96
CA TYR A 131 3.75 3.91 10.60
C TYR A 131 4.83 3.14 9.85
N ALA A 132 5.49 3.76 8.87
CA ALA A 132 6.58 3.14 8.12
C ALA A 132 7.77 2.78 9.02
N GLU A 133 8.17 3.68 9.93
CA GLU A 133 9.22 3.42 10.91
C GLU A 133 8.88 2.27 11.85
N THR A 134 7.69 2.29 12.44
CA THR A 134 7.23 1.19 13.32
C THR A 134 7.22 -0.13 12.55
N ALA A 135 6.77 -0.09 11.30
CA ALA A 135 6.79 -1.27 10.44
C ALA A 135 8.23 -1.75 10.20
N ARG A 136 9.20 -0.87 9.91
CA ARG A 136 10.62 -1.26 9.74
C ARG A 136 11.19 -1.90 11.01
N VAL A 137 10.89 -1.33 12.19
CA VAL A 137 11.30 -1.90 13.48
C VAL A 137 10.73 -3.31 13.67
N ASN A 138 9.44 -3.49 13.40
CA ASN A 138 8.79 -4.79 13.52
C ASN A 138 9.30 -5.80 12.47
N TRP A 139 9.59 -5.35 11.25
CA TRP A 139 10.21 -6.17 10.22
C TRP A 139 11.54 -6.74 10.73
N THR A 140 12.43 -5.89 11.25
CA THR A 140 13.73 -6.30 11.80
C THR A 140 13.58 -7.28 12.97
N ARG A 141 12.60 -7.05 13.87
CA ARG A 141 12.29 -7.99 14.96
C ARG A 141 11.80 -9.33 14.44
N ASN A 142 10.92 -9.32 13.45
CA ASN A 142 10.37 -10.53 12.84
C ASN A 142 11.45 -11.35 12.15
N MET A 143 12.41 -10.69 11.48
CA MET A 143 13.59 -11.36 10.92
C MET A 143 14.32 -12.15 12.00
N GLY A 144 14.67 -11.52 13.12
CA GLY A 144 15.36 -12.20 14.22
C GLY A 144 14.52 -13.24 14.98
N ASN A 145 13.20 -13.06 15.08
CA ASN A 145 12.35 -13.96 15.86
C ASN A 145 11.88 -15.19 15.09
N TYR A 146 11.61 -15.05 13.79
CA TYR A 146 10.88 -16.07 13.02
C TYR A 146 11.61 -16.57 11.77
N ILE A 147 12.47 -15.75 11.17
CA ILE A 147 13.06 -16.03 9.85
C ILE A 147 14.51 -16.50 9.99
N ASP A 148 15.30 -15.80 10.81
CA ASP A 148 16.70 -16.09 11.08
C ASP A 148 16.97 -16.09 12.60
N PRO A 149 16.42 -17.08 13.36
CA PRO A 149 16.64 -17.17 14.80
C PRO A 149 18.11 -17.36 15.19
N ALA A 150 18.91 -17.96 14.32
CA ALA A 150 20.34 -18.17 14.54
C ALA A 150 21.10 -16.85 14.71
N ASN A 151 20.70 -15.80 13.98
CA ASN A 151 21.28 -14.45 14.10
C ASN A 151 20.37 -13.48 14.85
N LYS A 152 19.44 -13.97 15.70
CA LYS A 152 18.48 -13.13 16.42
C LYS A 152 19.12 -11.94 17.14
N LYS A 153 20.23 -12.17 17.84
CA LYS A 153 20.94 -11.10 18.56
C LYS A 153 21.43 -10.01 17.60
N ALA A 154 21.97 -10.39 16.45
CA ALA A 154 22.44 -9.45 15.44
C ALA A 154 21.27 -8.65 14.85
N TRP A 155 20.15 -9.31 14.52
CA TRP A 155 18.93 -8.63 14.05
C TRP A 155 18.36 -7.66 15.09
N ILE A 156 18.29 -8.03 16.37
CA ILE A 156 17.81 -7.11 17.41
C ILE A 156 18.77 -5.94 17.60
N ASN A 157 20.08 -6.18 17.54
CA ASN A 157 21.10 -5.14 17.64
C ASN A 157 20.99 -4.09 16.51
N MET A 158 20.43 -4.47 15.35
CA MET A 158 20.18 -3.52 14.25
C MET A 158 19.26 -2.36 14.62
N LEU A 159 18.47 -2.51 15.70
CA LEU A 159 17.55 -1.50 16.22
C LEU A 159 18.17 -0.61 17.30
N CYS A 160 19.39 -0.93 17.72
CA CYS A 160 20.12 -0.23 18.77
C CYS A 160 21.22 0.65 18.16
N ASN A 161 21.77 1.54 18.98
CA ASN A 161 22.90 2.40 18.65
C ASN A 161 24.26 1.81 19.09
N THR A 162 24.30 0.54 19.49
CA THR A 162 25.51 -0.15 19.93
C THR A 162 25.95 -1.15 18.86
N GLY A 163 27.13 -0.99 18.26
CA GLY A 163 27.61 -1.92 17.22
C GLY A 163 27.06 -1.60 15.82
N ILE A 164 26.48 -2.58 15.12
CA ILE A 164 25.91 -2.37 13.78
C ILE A 164 24.41 -2.11 13.88
N GLY A 165 23.95 -1.00 13.29
CA GLY A 165 22.55 -0.57 13.27
C GLY A 165 22.07 -0.03 11.93
N LEU A 166 20.76 0.19 11.83
CA LEU A 166 20.10 0.74 10.65
C LEU A 166 19.85 2.24 10.81
N ILE A 167 20.25 3.03 9.81
CA ILE A 167 19.98 4.47 9.73
C ILE A 167 19.14 4.75 8.49
N LEU A 168 18.00 5.42 8.66
CA LEU A 168 17.19 5.90 7.55
C LEU A 168 17.91 7.09 6.88
N LYS A 169 18.36 6.91 5.64
CA LYS A 169 19.02 7.95 4.84
C LYS A 169 18.02 8.87 4.17
N SER A 170 16.96 8.30 3.60
CA SER A 170 15.92 9.06 2.90
C SER A 170 14.59 8.33 3.01
N ILE A 171 13.50 9.09 3.00
CA ILE A 171 12.15 8.55 2.86
C ILE A 171 11.34 9.43 1.91
N LYS A 172 10.72 8.81 0.91
CA LYS A 172 9.72 9.43 0.04
C LYS A 172 8.35 8.86 0.38
N MET A 173 7.34 9.72 0.49
CA MET A 173 5.96 9.32 0.77
C MET A 173 5.03 9.76 -0.36
N ASP A 174 4.29 8.80 -0.94
CA ASP A 174 3.28 9.00 -1.97
C ASP A 174 1.89 8.71 -1.40
N TYR A 175 1.18 9.75 -0.96
CA TYR A 175 -0.18 9.65 -0.41
C TYR A 175 -1.20 9.37 -1.53
N LYS A 176 -2.16 8.47 -1.27
CA LYS A 176 -3.16 8.04 -2.26
C LYS A 176 -4.56 8.57 -1.99
N PHE A 177 -4.90 8.84 -0.72
CA PHE A 177 -6.15 9.49 -0.32
C PHE A 177 -6.07 9.96 1.15
N PRO A 178 -6.94 10.91 1.57
CA PRO A 178 -7.04 11.31 2.97
C PRO A 178 -7.73 10.20 3.79
N MET A 179 -6.95 9.35 4.46
CA MET A 179 -7.48 8.36 5.40
C MET A 179 -7.92 9.05 6.69
N GLU A 180 -9.01 8.58 7.29
CA GLU A 180 -9.64 9.14 8.49
C GLU A 180 -9.72 8.08 9.59
N SER A 181 -9.83 8.53 10.84
CA SER A 181 -10.18 7.68 11.98
C SER A 181 -11.70 7.61 12.12
N PRO A 182 -12.29 6.46 12.49
CA PRO A 182 -11.62 5.18 12.78
C PRO A 182 -11.29 4.39 11.51
N ASP A 183 -10.06 3.90 11.43
CA ASP A 183 -9.63 2.90 10.44
C ASP A 183 -8.63 1.93 11.10
N LYS A 184 -8.23 0.90 10.38
CA LYS A 184 -7.10 0.05 10.72
C LYS A 184 -6.15 0.03 9.52
N ILE A 185 -4.86 -0.01 9.80
CA ILE A 185 -3.84 -0.16 8.77
C ILE A 185 -3.11 -1.49 8.87
N THR A 186 -2.72 -2.01 7.71
CA THR A 186 -1.77 -3.11 7.60
C THR A 186 -0.62 -2.62 6.72
N VAL A 187 0.61 -2.88 7.17
CA VAL A 187 1.83 -2.37 6.53
C VAL A 187 2.74 -3.52 6.14
N TYR A 188 3.15 -3.51 4.87
CA TYR A 188 4.06 -4.49 4.27
C TYR A 188 5.30 -3.81 3.73
N GLN A 189 6.42 -4.53 3.73
CA GLN A 189 7.68 -4.11 3.11
C GLN A 189 8.09 -5.08 2.04
N LYS A 190 8.75 -4.53 1.02
CA LYS A 190 9.33 -5.25 -0.10
C LYS A 190 10.71 -4.68 -0.37
N LEU A 191 11.71 -5.55 -0.43
CA LEU A 191 13.09 -5.20 -0.77
C LEU A 191 13.19 -4.83 -2.25
N LEU A 192 13.94 -3.76 -2.54
CA LEU A 192 14.27 -3.29 -3.88
C LEU A 192 15.74 -2.85 -3.98
N PRO A 193 16.37 -2.92 -5.16
CA PRO A 193 16.14 -3.89 -6.24
C PRO A 193 16.76 -5.26 -5.88
N ASP A 194 16.98 -6.11 -6.89
CA ASP A 194 17.65 -7.41 -6.75
C ASP A 194 18.99 -7.28 -5.99
N PRO A 195 19.18 -8.06 -4.89
CA PRO A 195 20.42 -8.04 -4.12
C PRO A 195 21.64 -8.59 -4.90
N SER A 196 21.44 -9.36 -5.97
CA SER A 196 22.49 -10.05 -6.74
C SER A 196 23.38 -9.14 -7.62
N GLY A 197 23.36 -7.82 -7.38
CA GLY A 197 24.16 -6.84 -8.11
C GLY A 197 24.72 -5.72 -7.23
N HIS A 198 24.45 -4.46 -7.58
CA HIS A 198 24.95 -3.22 -6.95
C HIS A 198 24.78 -3.10 -5.42
N LEU A 199 23.95 -3.95 -4.80
CA LEU A 199 23.77 -4.02 -3.35
C LEU A 199 24.97 -4.67 -2.62
N ALA A 200 25.71 -5.57 -3.29
CA ALA A 200 26.87 -6.23 -2.69
C ALA A 200 28.03 -5.26 -2.39
N SER A 201 28.13 -4.16 -3.13
CA SER A 201 29.17 -3.13 -2.98
C SER A 201 28.70 -1.87 -2.24
N GLN A 202 27.51 -1.90 -1.63
CA GLN A 202 26.93 -0.78 -0.91
C GLN A 202 26.47 -1.19 0.49
N SER A 203 26.69 -0.33 1.47
CA SER A 203 26.11 -0.45 2.82
C SER A 203 24.69 0.08 2.91
N ALA A 204 23.95 0.10 1.81
CA ALA A 204 22.60 0.64 1.76
C ALA A 204 21.67 -0.30 1.01
N PHE A 205 20.43 -0.40 1.47
CA PHE A 205 19.35 -1.12 0.80
C PHE A 205 18.08 -0.30 0.81
N ARG A 206 17.14 -0.64 -0.07
CA ARG A 206 15.88 0.09 -0.20
C ARG A 206 14.68 -0.79 0.09
N PHE A 207 13.74 -0.25 0.85
CA PHE A 207 12.40 -0.82 0.98
C PHE A 207 11.39 0.02 0.21
N GLU A 208 10.49 -0.66 -0.49
CA GLU A 208 9.16 -0.13 -0.76
C GLU A 208 8.23 -0.59 0.35
N VAL A 209 7.43 0.32 0.89
CA VAL A 209 6.47 0.05 1.96
C VAL A 209 5.07 0.41 1.46
N MET A 210 4.13 -0.51 1.65
CA MET A 210 2.73 -0.31 1.35
C MET A 210 1.93 -0.19 2.64
N ILE A 211 1.33 0.98 2.86
CA ILE A 211 0.40 1.23 3.98
C ILE A 211 -1.01 1.08 3.43
N MET A 212 -1.72 0.03 3.84
CA MET A 212 -3.08 -0.24 3.38
C MET A 212 -4.11 0.19 4.41
N SER A 213 -5.20 0.80 3.95
CA SER A 213 -6.41 1.01 4.73
C SER A 213 -7.29 -0.23 4.68
N GLU A 214 -7.70 -0.70 5.85
CA GLU A 214 -8.59 -1.85 6.01
C GLU A 214 -10.04 -1.50 5.68
N ALA A 215 -10.49 -0.29 6.04
CA ALA A 215 -11.84 0.19 5.73
C ALA A 215 -12.04 0.37 4.22
N HIS A 216 -11.04 0.92 3.52
CA HIS A 216 -11.12 1.19 2.09
C HIS A 216 -10.61 0.04 1.22
N GLN A 217 -9.96 -0.96 1.81
CA GLN A 217 -9.37 -2.11 1.13
C GLN A 217 -8.43 -1.74 -0.03
N ARG A 218 -7.60 -0.71 0.18
CA ARG A 218 -6.64 -0.23 -0.82
C ARG A 218 -5.44 0.47 -0.16
N PRO A 219 -4.31 0.64 -0.88
CA PRO A 219 -3.19 1.42 -0.39
C PRO A 219 -3.59 2.86 -0.08
N ALA A 220 -3.33 3.30 1.15
CA ALA A 220 -3.51 4.69 1.61
C ALA A 220 -2.26 5.54 1.32
N ALA A 221 -1.08 4.93 1.45
CA ALA A 221 0.18 5.54 1.06
C ALA A 221 1.18 4.48 0.60
N ARG A 222 2.16 4.92 -0.18
CA ARG A 222 3.38 4.16 -0.45
C ARG A 222 4.57 4.95 0.03
N CYS A 223 5.52 4.27 0.66
CA CYS A 223 6.79 4.90 1.01
C CYS A 223 7.97 4.15 0.37
N PHE A 224 9.04 4.89 0.12
CA PHE A 224 10.29 4.35 -0.35
C PHE A 224 11.38 4.79 0.63
N GLU A 225 12.02 3.83 1.27
CA GLU A 225 13.01 4.05 2.33
C GLU A 225 14.38 3.63 1.83
N ASP A 226 15.33 4.56 1.79
CA ASP A 226 16.74 4.20 1.65
C ASP A 226 17.33 4.05 3.04
N THR A 227 17.77 2.84 3.39
CA THR A 227 18.35 2.53 4.71
C THR A 227 19.81 2.16 4.56
N VAL A 228 20.64 2.68 5.45
CA VAL A 228 22.09 2.42 5.50
C VAL A 228 22.41 1.57 6.73
N VAL A 229 23.29 0.59 6.54
CA VAL A 229 23.90 -0.18 7.63
C VAL A 229 25.12 0.59 8.14
N TYR A 230 25.07 0.96 9.41
CA TYR A 230 26.06 1.82 10.05
C TYR A 230 26.75 1.09 11.19
N ASP A 231 28.07 1.23 11.27
CA ASP A 231 28.90 0.72 12.36
C ASP A 231 29.16 1.86 13.35
N TYR A 232 28.42 1.87 14.46
CA TYR A 232 28.57 2.83 15.56
C TYR A 232 29.88 2.66 16.32
N GLY A 233 30.51 1.48 16.27
CA GLY A 233 31.84 1.28 16.88
C GLY A 233 32.95 1.97 16.09
N LYS A 234 32.80 2.05 14.76
CA LYS A 234 33.76 2.69 13.85
C LYS A 234 33.32 4.09 13.39
N ASN A 235 32.15 4.56 13.80
CA ASN A 235 31.52 5.81 13.35
C ASN A 235 31.54 5.99 11.83
N ARG A 236 31.25 4.91 11.10
CA ARG A 236 31.19 4.94 9.63
C ARG A 236 30.15 3.95 9.13
N LYS A 237 29.72 4.13 7.88
CA LYS A 237 28.93 3.11 7.19
C LYS A 237 29.75 1.82 7.09
N THR A 238 29.08 0.67 7.12
CA THR A 238 29.79 -0.58 6.84
C THR A 238 30.35 -0.54 5.40
N GLU A 239 31.36 -1.34 5.12
CA GLU A 239 31.86 -1.49 3.74
C GLU A 239 30.85 -2.28 2.91
N ASN A 240 30.38 -3.40 3.47
CA ASN A 240 29.36 -4.26 2.89
C ASN A 240 28.20 -4.48 3.88
N ILE A 241 27.04 -4.86 3.36
CA ILE A 241 25.95 -5.38 4.19
C ILE A 241 26.43 -6.67 4.89
N PRO A 242 26.14 -6.87 6.20
CA PRO A 242 26.55 -8.07 6.92
C PRO A 242 26.10 -9.38 6.23
N PRO A 243 26.94 -10.43 6.18
CA PRO A 243 26.63 -11.64 5.41
C PRO A 243 25.32 -12.33 5.80
N PHE A 244 24.99 -12.36 7.09
CA PHE A 244 23.73 -12.94 7.55
C PHE A 244 22.51 -12.18 6.99
N MET A 245 22.60 -10.85 6.90
CA MET A 245 21.53 -10.00 6.35
C MET A 245 21.44 -10.17 4.83
N MET A 246 22.57 -10.20 4.12
CA MET A 246 22.58 -10.39 2.67
C MET A 246 21.97 -11.73 2.27
N LYS A 247 22.34 -12.82 2.96
CA LYS A 247 21.72 -14.14 2.74
C LYS A 247 20.20 -14.10 2.86
N GLN A 248 19.68 -13.37 3.86
CA GLN A 248 18.24 -13.21 4.02
C GLN A 248 17.61 -12.32 2.95
N PHE A 249 18.34 -11.34 2.42
CA PHE A 249 17.88 -10.50 1.30
C PHE A 249 17.74 -11.31 0.01
N GLU A 250 18.71 -12.18 -0.31
CA GLU A 250 18.64 -13.09 -1.46
C GLU A 250 17.41 -14.01 -1.37
N ILE A 251 17.22 -14.66 -0.22
CA ILE A 251 16.04 -15.52 0.04
C ILE A 251 14.75 -14.71 -0.08
N MET A 252 14.71 -13.51 0.52
CA MET A 252 13.52 -12.66 0.48
C MET A 252 13.20 -12.24 -0.95
N TRP A 253 14.19 -11.86 -1.75
CA TRP A 253 13.98 -11.49 -3.15
C TRP A 253 13.36 -12.61 -3.97
N GLU A 254 13.88 -13.84 -3.84
CA GLU A 254 13.32 -15.00 -4.52
C GLU A 254 11.86 -15.24 -4.10
N GLN A 255 11.56 -15.16 -2.80
CA GLN A 255 10.22 -15.31 -2.27
C GLN A 255 9.26 -14.21 -2.79
N GLN A 256 9.73 -12.97 -2.92
CA GLN A 256 8.92 -11.88 -3.47
C GLN A 256 8.48 -12.17 -4.91
N GLU A 257 9.39 -12.72 -5.73
CA GLU A 257 9.08 -13.09 -7.11
C GLU A 257 8.16 -14.32 -7.20
N GLN A 258 8.33 -15.30 -6.31
CA GLN A 258 7.43 -16.45 -6.22
C GLN A 258 6.01 -16.03 -5.80
N GLU A 259 5.88 -15.19 -4.76
CA GLU A 259 4.59 -14.69 -4.30
C GLU A 259 3.88 -13.83 -5.35
N LYS A 260 4.64 -12.96 -6.03
CA LYS A 260 4.13 -12.15 -7.14
C LYS A 260 3.49 -13.01 -8.22
N LYS A 261 4.17 -14.08 -8.64
CA LYS A 261 3.63 -15.04 -9.64
C LYS A 261 2.40 -15.77 -9.11
N HIS A 262 2.43 -16.21 -7.85
CA HIS A 262 1.33 -16.92 -7.21
C HIS A 262 0.04 -16.08 -7.18
N TRP A 263 0.11 -14.85 -6.66
CA TRP A 263 -1.07 -14.00 -6.52
C TRP A 263 -1.57 -13.44 -7.84
N ARG A 264 -0.68 -13.19 -8.81
CA ARG A 264 -1.10 -12.81 -10.18
C ARG A 264 -1.88 -13.93 -10.86
N ARG A 265 -1.47 -15.19 -10.70
CA ARG A 265 -2.23 -16.34 -11.19
C ARG A 265 -3.61 -16.41 -10.55
N LYS A 266 -3.71 -16.23 -9.23
CA LYS A 266 -5.01 -16.17 -8.53
C LYS A 266 -5.90 -15.03 -9.02
N ILE A 267 -5.34 -13.85 -9.29
CA ILE A 267 -6.09 -12.74 -9.88
C ILE A 267 -6.64 -13.11 -11.25
N ALA A 268 -5.82 -13.70 -12.13
CA ALA A 268 -6.26 -14.14 -13.44
C ALA A 268 -7.36 -15.22 -13.37
N GLU A 269 -7.25 -16.15 -12.43
CA GLU A 269 -8.30 -17.15 -12.16
C GLU A 269 -9.62 -16.49 -11.74
N ILE A 270 -9.58 -15.52 -10.81
CA ILE A 270 -10.75 -14.76 -10.40
C ILE A 270 -11.34 -14.01 -11.59
N ASP A 271 -10.52 -13.34 -12.40
CA ASP A 271 -10.98 -12.59 -13.57
C ASP A 271 -11.66 -13.49 -14.61
N ASN A 272 -11.14 -14.70 -14.83
CA ASN A 272 -11.76 -15.71 -15.70
C ASN A 272 -13.10 -16.20 -15.15
N ARG A 273 -13.17 -16.50 -13.84
CA ARG A 273 -14.43 -16.92 -13.20
C ARG A 273 -15.49 -15.82 -13.26
N VAL A 274 -15.11 -14.56 -13.03
CA VAL A 274 -16.01 -13.42 -13.19
C VAL A 274 -16.43 -13.25 -14.65
N ARG A 275 -15.50 -13.42 -15.62
CA ARG A 275 -15.84 -13.32 -17.04
C ARG A 275 -16.87 -14.37 -17.47
N ASN A 276 -16.75 -15.60 -16.96
CA ASN A 276 -17.75 -16.64 -17.22
C ASN A 276 -19.13 -16.24 -16.66
N LEU A 277 -19.17 -15.68 -15.44
CA LEU A 277 -20.43 -15.15 -14.90
C LEU A 277 -21.02 -14.03 -15.77
N GLU A 278 -20.18 -13.14 -16.31
CA GLU A 278 -20.65 -12.05 -17.20
C GLU A 278 -21.27 -12.60 -18.49
N LEU A 279 -20.58 -13.54 -19.17
CA LEU A 279 -21.05 -14.18 -20.40
C LEU A 279 -22.38 -14.92 -20.22
N GLU A 280 -22.60 -15.52 -19.06
CA GLU A 280 -23.82 -16.27 -18.80
C GLU A 280 -24.95 -15.42 -18.17
N SER A 281 -24.69 -14.15 -17.83
CA SER A 281 -25.67 -13.24 -17.19
C SER A 281 -26.09 -12.08 -18.10
N TRP A 282 -25.28 -11.02 -18.19
CA TRP A 282 -25.63 -9.78 -18.88
C TRP A 282 -24.97 -9.63 -20.24
N ASP A 283 -23.86 -10.32 -20.50
CA ASP A 283 -23.13 -10.27 -21.78
C ASP A 283 -23.59 -11.38 -22.74
N ARG A 284 -24.91 -11.54 -22.82
CA ARG A 284 -25.62 -12.40 -23.77
C ARG A 284 -26.54 -11.55 -24.65
N VAL A 285 -26.76 -11.97 -25.89
CA VAL A 285 -27.50 -11.18 -26.90
C VAL A 285 -28.95 -10.87 -26.48
N ASP A 286 -29.52 -11.72 -25.63
CA ASP A 286 -30.88 -11.67 -25.10
C ASP A 286 -30.95 -11.18 -23.62
N ALA A 287 -29.91 -10.53 -23.11
CA ALA A 287 -29.89 -10.05 -21.74
C ALA A 287 -30.91 -8.93 -21.51
N VAL A 288 -31.76 -9.10 -20.49
CA VAL A 288 -32.69 -8.08 -19.99
C VAL A 288 -32.40 -7.88 -18.51
N GLU A 289 -32.38 -6.63 -18.05
CA GLU A 289 -32.19 -6.31 -16.63
C GLU A 289 -33.33 -6.92 -15.79
N ASP A 290 -32.96 -7.56 -14.68
CA ASP A 290 -33.94 -8.12 -13.75
C ASP A 290 -34.43 -6.99 -12.83
N ASN A 291 -35.59 -6.44 -13.16
CA ASN A 291 -36.21 -5.36 -12.39
C ASN A 291 -36.84 -5.84 -11.06
N GLY A 292 -36.71 -7.13 -10.73
CA GLY A 292 -37.39 -7.74 -9.60
C GLY A 292 -38.90 -7.81 -9.83
N SER A 293 -39.49 -8.96 -9.53
CA SER A 293 -40.95 -9.05 -9.40
C SER A 293 -41.31 -8.50 -8.02
N ALA A 294 -41.63 -7.20 -7.95
CA ALA A 294 -42.39 -6.68 -6.81
C ALA A 294 -43.80 -7.28 -6.89
N SER A 295 -44.00 -8.45 -6.31
CA SER A 295 -45.33 -8.99 -6.08
C SER A 295 -46.06 -8.01 -5.16
N GLN A 296 -47.11 -7.38 -5.68
CA GLN A 296 -48.14 -6.73 -4.85
C GLN A 296 -48.83 -7.74 -3.94
#